data_AF-A0A8H7MJP7-F1
#
_entry.id   AF-A0A8H7MJP7-F1
#
_cell.length_a   1.000
_cell.length_b   1.000
_cell.length_c   1.000
_cell.angle_alpha   90.00
_cell.angle_beta   90.00
_cell.angle_gamma   90.00
#
_symmetry.space_group_name_H-M   'P 1'
#
loop_
_entity.id
_entity.type
_entity.pdbx_description
1 polymer ?
#
loop_
_entity_poly.entity_id
_entity_poly.type
_entity_poly.pdbx_seq_one_letter_code
_entity_poly.pdbx_strand_id
1 'polypeptide(L)'
;MTMVSVVSIAGDTLQRNDSVADITKDKHIQISITPFEDDEISAAGKHSVDSLNSERSRQSVEGQIARLREEIAVANNVLELCIREAVTAGSTLEKKKLQERTNAAYTAWAAKELVLSDLLNSMQDSDDSSSYSSSTTNTRKLSIQPYPTSTMRRSSTISMDNSASATAFMQQIGWVSPASLVQYLNSGIEVNGMGSFPGYPQHPITPLMAIIRSPFVSESTEIIELLLDQEADPCIRDSQGLSAYAHAIYARRKDAVRLFIQTLINYEHSGFPTGNASMNLDTTWTGVKHLRWEAAQAVVNNDMPTLNSLLLDASASHTILHTACLPLAILFENMPAVEALLAYGINAFELFRRSPAHSSRPFTSPMSMAIYLQNPGMVQTLLFYDLETSARRGRIWYAQLFASMPASYPNPDIIEFILDDVPLVEAFDRAIRCEDQNWIHRIILRTVSLLLQPSDDSTGSRNMAAAAFANLFDRAWNLKLCAKKELAVEIVAMVERETERDFTFVACGGTLGISPKMVDKLTIAASGR
;
A
#
# COMPACT_ATOMS: atom_id res chain seq x y z
N MET A 1 -25.23 29.19 57.66
CA MET A 1 -26.51 28.44 57.68
C MET A 1 -27.59 29.36 57.16
N THR A 2 -27.92 29.22 55.88
CA THR A 2 -29.02 29.96 55.26
C THR A 2 -29.38 29.23 53.97
N MET A 3 -30.49 28.49 54.02
CA MET A 3 -31.12 27.85 52.86
C MET A 3 -31.85 28.91 52.05
N VAL A 4 -31.71 28.86 50.73
CA VAL A 4 -32.60 29.55 49.79
C VAL A 4 -33.31 28.47 48.98
N SER A 5 -34.63 28.40 49.18
CA SER A 5 -35.59 27.65 48.39
C SER A 5 -36.03 28.51 47.21
N VAL A 6 -36.11 27.94 46.01
CA VAL A 6 -36.78 28.54 44.85
C VAL A 6 -37.86 27.58 44.39
N VAL A 7 -39.10 28.08 44.46
CA VAL A 7 -40.33 27.48 43.94
C VAL A 7 -40.53 27.96 42.50
N SER A 8 -40.96 27.02 41.65
CA SER A 8 -41.39 27.17 40.26
C SER A 8 -42.42 28.27 40.01
N ILE A 9 -42.37 28.87 38.81
CA ILE A 9 -43.58 29.33 38.11
C ILE A 9 -43.49 28.92 36.64
N ALA A 10 -44.57 28.28 36.18
CA ALA A 10 -44.86 27.85 34.83
C ALA A 10 -45.69 28.91 34.07
N GLY A 11 -45.77 28.76 32.74
CA GLY A 11 -46.65 29.52 31.83
C GLY A 11 -45.97 30.81 31.32
N ASP A 12 -46.05 31.19 30.05
CA ASP A 12 -47.20 31.04 29.17
C ASP A 12 -46.83 31.12 27.68
N THR A 13 -47.69 30.45 26.91
CA THR A 13 -47.80 30.51 25.45
C THR A 13 -48.31 31.87 24.96
N LEU A 14 -47.69 32.43 23.91
CA LEU A 14 -48.30 33.46 23.07
C LEU A 14 -47.98 33.19 21.58
N GLN A 15 -49.06 33.04 20.81
CA GLN A 15 -49.11 32.91 19.36
C GLN A 15 -48.97 34.26 18.65
N ARG A 16 -48.57 34.16 17.36
CA ARG A 16 -48.81 35.09 16.22
C ARG A 16 -47.94 36.36 16.23
N ASN A 17 -47.26 36.77 15.15
CA ASN A 17 -47.68 36.85 13.75
C ASN A 17 -46.49 37.16 12.82
N ASP A 18 -46.74 36.99 11.52
CA ASP A 18 -45.87 37.15 10.37
C ASP A 18 -45.23 38.54 10.16
N SER A 19 -44.25 38.54 9.25
CA SER A 19 -43.70 39.63 8.42
C SER A 19 -42.44 40.35 8.91
N VAL A 20 -41.27 39.86 8.46
CA VAL A 20 -40.20 40.72 7.93
C VAL A 20 -39.54 39.99 6.76
N ALA A 21 -39.51 40.68 5.62
CA ALA A 21 -38.93 40.28 4.35
C ALA A 21 -37.39 40.28 4.37
N ASP A 22 -36.83 39.51 3.43
CA ASP A 22 -35.57 39.74 2.71
C ASP A 22 -34.41 40.40 3.45
N ILE A 23 -33.43 39.60 3.89
CA ILE A 23 -32.00 39.80 3.58
C ILE A 23 -31.29 38.42 3.61
N THR A 24 -31.45 37.60 2.56
CA THR A 24 -30.44 36.57 2.25
C THR A 24 -29.37 37.22 1.38
N LYS A 25 -28.36 37.81 2.03
CA LYS A 25 -27.08 38.10 1.35
C LYS A 25 -26.22 36.85 1.44
N ASP A 26 -26.19 36.11 0.34
CA ASP A 26 -25.18 35.11 0.03
C ASP A 26 -23.79 35.70 0.24
N LYS A 27 -23.09 35.22 1.27
CA LYS A 27 -21.63 35.36 1.36
C LYS A 27 -21.01 34.20 0.58
N HIS A 28 -20.96 34.34 -0.73
CA HIS A 28 -20.06 33.54 -1.55
C HIS A 28 -18.63 33.82 -1.09
N ILE A 29 -17.93 32.80 -0.59
CA ILE A 29 -16.48 32.84 -0.41
C ILE A 29 -15.90 32.83 -1.83
N GLN A 30 -15.52 34.01 -2.32
CA GLN A 30 -14.89 34.18 -3.62
C GLN A 30 -13.41 33.81 -3.47
N ILE A 31 -13.02 32.66 -4.00
CA ILE A 31 -11.61 32.26 -4.10
C ILE A 31 -11.05 32.91 -5.35
N SER A 32 -10.36 34.03 -5.20
CA SER A 32 -9.64 34.67 -6.31
C SER A 32 -8.26 34.02 -6.48
N ILE A 33 -8.08 33.28 -7.57
CA ILE A 33 -6.76 32.87 -8.05
C ILE A 33 -6.37 33.88 -9.12
N THR A 34 -5.38 34.72 -8.84
CA THR A 34 -4.82 35.67 -9.82
C THR A 34 -3.82 34.92 -10.71
N PRO A 35 -4.04 34.82 -12.03
CA PRO A 35 -3.00 34.34 -12.95
C PRO A 35 -1.87 35.36 -13.07
N PHE A 36 -0.65 34.87 -13.25
CA PHE A 36 0.56 35.71 -13.37
C PHE A 36 0.78 36.14 -14.83
N GLU A 37 1.12 37.40 -15.03
CA GLU A 37 1.61 37.96 -16.29
C GLU A 37 3.15 37.85 -16.30
N ASP A 38 3.69 37.24 -17.36
CA ASP A 38 5.14 37.15 -17.61
C ASP A 38 5.64 38.48 -18.20
N ASP A 39 6.49 39.19 -17.44
CA ASP A 39 7.18 40.38 -17.93
C ASP A 39 8.28 40.00 -18.93
N GLU A 40 8.12 40.43 -20.19
CA GLU A 40 9.13 40.34 -21.25
C GLU A 40 10.38 41.17 -20.87
N ILE A 41 11.53 40.50 -20.71
CA ILE A 41 12.83 41.17 -20.59
C ILE A 41 13.72 40.85 -21.80
N SER A 42 14.11 41.94 -22.47
CA SER A 42 14.94 42.04 -23.67
C SER A 42 16.33 41.41 -23.54
N ALA A 43 16.77 40.77 -24.63
CA ALA A 43 18.03 40.06 -24.75
C ALA A 43 19.19 40.98 -25.18
N ALA A 44 20.16 41.20 -24.27
CA ALA A 44 21.54 41.55 -24.64
C ALA A 44 22.52 41.26 -23.47
N GLY A 45 23.46 40.32 -23.65
CA GLY A 45 24.61 40.10 -22.75
C GLY A 45 24.75 38.66 -22.21
N LYS A 46 25.15 37.71 -23.06
CA LYS A 46 25.32 36.29 -22.70
C LYS A 46 26.70 36.02 -22.08
N HIS A 47 26.71 35.21 -21.02
CA HIS A 47 27.86 34.54 -20.36
C HIS A 47 28.32 35.00 -18.97
N SER A 48 27.67 35.98 -18.32
CA SER A 48 27.88 36.22 -16.86
C SER A 48 26.58 36.39 -16.07
N VAL A 49 25.42 36.36 -16.74
CA VAL A 49 24.11 36.68 -16.13
C VAL A 49 23.38 35.42 -15.65
N ASP A 50 23.73 34.23 -16.17
CA ASP A 50 23.00 32.98 -15.90
C ASP A 50 23.16 32.51 -14.44
N SER A 51 24.30 32.77 -13.80
CA SER A 51 24.51 32.42 -12.38
C SER A 51 23.70 33.30 -11.43
N LEU A 52 23.61 34.61 -11.71
CA LEU A 52 22.87 35.55 -10.86
C LEU A 52 21.35 35.39 -11.04
N ASN A 53 20.90 35.01 -12.23
CA ASN A 53 19.48 34.71 -12.49
C ASN A 53 19.01 33.41 -11.81
N SER A 54 19.87 32.38 -11.75
CA SER A 54 19.57 31.14 -11.03
C SER A 54 19.40 31.36 -9.54
N GLU A 55 20.29 32.15 -8.92
CA GLU A 55 20.25 32.42 -7.49
C GLU A 55 19.06 33.29 -7.08
N ARG A 56 18.69 34.27 -7.93
CA ARG A 56 17.48 35.08 -7.74
C ARG A 56 16.19 34.28 -7.92
N SER A 57 16.19 33.31 -8.83
CA SER A 57 15.08 32.37 -9.03
C SER A 57 14.89 31.47 -7.80
N ARG A 58 15.97 30.89 -7.27
CA ARG A 58 15.94 30.07 -6.06
C ARG A 58 15.42 30.84 -4.83
N GLN A 59 15.92 32.04 -4.59
CA GLN A 59 15.43 32.88 -3.48
C GLN A 59 13.94 33.22 -3.61
N SER A 60 13.45 33.36 -4.84
CA SER A 60 12.02 33.56 -5.10
C SER A 60 11.19 32.32 -4.76
N VAL A 61 11.63 31.13 -5.17
CA VAL A 61 10.94 29.86 -4.89
C VAL A 61 10.95 29.54 -3.39
N GLU A 62 12.08 29.73 -2.71
CA GLU A 62 12.16 29.56 -1.24
C GLU A 62 11.20 30.50 -0.50
N GLY A 63 11.09 31.75 -0.97
CA GLY A 63 10.12 32.71 -0.44
C GLY A 63 8.67 32.27 -0.64
N GLN A 64 8.35 31.66 -1.79
CA GLN A 64 7.02 31.10 -2.06
C GLN A 64 6.72 29.90 -1.16
N ILE A 65 7.69 29.01 -0.94
CA ILE A 65 7.57 27.86 -0.03
C ILE A 65 7.29 28.32 1.41
N ALA A 66 8.02 29.35 1.88
CA ALA A 66 7.80 29.90 3.21
C ALA A 66 6.37 30.45 3.39
N ARG A 67 5.88 31.22 2.41
CA ARG A 67 4.49 31.74 2.42
C ARG A 67 3.45 30.62 2.39
N LEU A 68 3.63 29.60 1.54
CA LEU A 68 2.71 28.46 1.46
C LEU A 68 2.66 27.67 2.78
N ARG A 69 3.79 27.50 3.47
CA ARG A 69 3.82 26.85 4.80
C ARG A 69 3.02 27.62 5.85
N GLU A 70 3.14 28.95 5.85
CA GLU A 70 2.35 29.81 6.74
C GLU A 70 0.85 29.71 6.42
N GLU A 71 0.50 29.75 5.13
CA GLU A 71 -0.88 29.58 4.68
C GLU A 71 -1.49 28.22 5.02
N ILE A 72 -0.70 27.14 4.94
CA ILE A 72 -1.10 25.80 5.36
C ILE A 72 -1.33 25.76 6.88
N ALA A 73 -0.47 26.41 7.67
CA ALA A 73 -0.64 26.50 9.12
C ALA A 73 -1.95 27.24 9.48
N VAL A 74 -2.27 28.32 8.78
CA VAL A 74 -3.54 29.05 8.96
C VAL A 74 -4.73 28.17 8.56
N ALA A 75 -4.66 27.48 7.41
CA ALA A 75 -5.72 26.58 6.96
C ALA A 75 -5.96 25.42 7.94
N ASN A 76 -4.89 24.87 8.53
CA ASN A 76 -4.97 23.81 9.54
C ASN A 76 -5.67 24.31 10.82
N ASN A 77 -5.36 25.52 11.29
CA ASN A 77 -6.04 26.12 12.44
C ASN A 77 -7.55 26.32 12.19
N VAL A 78 -7.93 26.73 10.97
CA VAL A 78 -9.35 26.87 10.58
C VAL A 78 -10.04 25.50 10.56
N LEU A 79 -9.38 24.48 10.01
CA LEU A 79 -9.90 23.11 9.98
C LEU A 79 -10.13 22.57 11.40
N GLU A 80 -9.15 22.75 12.31
CA GLU A 80 -9.31 22.34 13.71
C GLU A 80 -10.48 23.05 14.40
N LEU A 81 -10.67 24.35 14.14
CA LEU A 81 -11.81 25.10 14.69
C LEU A 81 -13.14 24.54 14.18
N CYS A 82 -13.26 24.28 12.88
CA CYS A 82 -14.47 23.68 12.29
C CYS A 82 -14.78 22.29 12.87
N ILE A 83 -13.75 21.47 13.12
CA ILE A 83 -13.92 20.16 13.77
C ILE A 83 -14.43 20.32 15.20
N ARG A 84 -13.86 21.24 15.99
CA ARG A 84 -14.32 21.49 17.37
C ARG A 84 -15.76 21.99 17.41
N GLU A 85 -16.13 22.93 16.55
CA GLU A 85 -17.50 23.42 16.43
C GLU A 85 -18.47 22.28 16.07
N ALA A 86 -18.10 21.44 15.08
CA ALA A 86 -18.92 20.31 14.63
C ALA A 86 -19.20 19.28 15.75
N VAL A 87 -18.23 19.03 16.62
CA VAL A 87 -18.38 18.12 17.77
C VAL A 87 -19.35 18.68 18.81
N THR A 88 -19.37 20.01 19.01
CA THR A 88 -20.24 20.67 20.00
C THR A 88 -21.66 20.94 19.53
N ALA A 89 -21.99 20.66 18.26
CA ALA A 89 -23.29 20.98 17.67
C ALA A 89 -24.45 20.19 18.34
N GLY A 90 -25.45 20.93 18.84
CA GLY A 90 -26.57 20.37 19.59
C GLY A 90 -27.68 19.78 18.71
N SER A 91 -27.86 20.32 17.49
CA SER A 91 -28.91 19.87 16.57
C SER A 91 -28.38 19.16 15.32
N THR A 92 -29.24 18.36 14.69
CA THR A 92 -28.93 17.64 13.44
C THR A 92 -28.67 18.60 12.27
N LEU A 93 -29.41 19.72 12.21
CA LEU A 93 -29.25 20.74 11.18
C LEU A 93 -27.91 21.49 11.33
N GLU A 94 -27.53 21.85 12.56
CA GLU A 94 -26.22 22.46 12.84
C GLU A 94 -25.08 21.51 12.49
N LYS A 95 -25.19 20.22 12.86
CA LYS A 95 -24.19 19.21 12.49
C LYS A 95 -23.99 19.13 10.99
N LYS A 96 -25.06 19.19 10.18
CA LYS A 96 -24.95 19.18 8.72
C LYS A 96 -24.23 20.43 8.19
N LYS A 97 -24.62 21.62 8.64
CA LYS A 97 -23.97 22.88 8.23
C LYS A 97 -22.49 22.93 8.63
N LEU A 98 -22.17 22.44 9.83
CA LEU A 98 -20.80 22.35 10.32
C LEU A 98 -19.97 21.32 9.55
N GLN A 99 -20.56 20.17 9.19
CA GLN A 99 -19.90 19.19 8.33
C GLN A 99 -19.55 19.79 6.96
N GLU A 100 -20.46 20.54 6.34
CA GLU A 100 -20.21 21.23 5.06
C GLU A 100 -19.05 22.23 5.18
N ARG A 101 -18.99 23.02 6.27
CA ARG A 101 -17.88 23.93 6.56
C ARG A 101 -16.56 23.20 6.78
N THR A 102 -16.57 22.11 7.53
CA THR A 102 -15.37 21.27 7.76
C THR A 102 -14.85 20.67 6.46
N ASN A 103 -15.75 20.18 5.60
CA ASN A 103 -15.36 19.66 4.28
C ASN A 103 -14.71 20.76 3.42
N ALA A 104 -15.29 21.97 3.39
CA ALA A 104 -14.70 23.09 2.64
C ALA A 104 -13.32 23.51 3.17
N ALA A 105 -13.16 23.57 4.50
CA ALA A 105 -11.87 23.87 5.14
C ALA A 105 -10.81 22.81 4.82
N TYR A 106 -11.20 21.52 4.83
CA TYR A 106 -10.33 20.41 4.46
C TYR A 106 -9.89 20.49 3.01
N THR A 107 -10.81 20.75 2.06
CA THR A 107 -10.47 20.90 0.64
C THR A 107 -9.49 22.04 0.41
N ALA A 108 -9.66 23.18 1.09
CA ALA A 108 -8.75 24.31 0.98
C ALA A 108 -7.35 23.98 1.54
N TRP A 109 -7.27 23.30 2.67
CA TRP A 109 -5.99 22.86 3.26
C TRP A 109 -5.26 21.87 2.33
N ALA A 110 -5.96 20.85 1.83
CA ALA A 110 -5.39 19.83 0.96
C ALA A 110 -4.88 20.40 -0.37
N ALA A 111 -5.60 21.38 -0.96
CA ALA A 111 -5.16 22.05 -2.18
C ALA A 111 -3.82 22.78 -2.00
N LYS A 112 -3.59 23.42 -0.84
CA LYS A 112 -2.32 24.10 -0.56
C LYS A 112 -1.18 23.13 -0.30
N GLU A 113 -1.44 22.02 0.38
CA GLU A 113 -0.45 20.96 0.62
C GLU A 113 0.04 20.34 -0.70
N LEU A 114 -0.88 20.16 -1.67
CA LEU A 114 -0.54 19.70 -3.01
C LEU A 114 0.41 20.66 -3.73
N VAL A 115 0.09 21.96 -3.74
CA VAL A 115 0.94 23.00 -4.37
C VAL A 115 2.33 23.06 -3.72
N LEU A 116 2.41 22.95 -2.39
CA LEU A 116 3.69 22.89 -1.69
C LEU A 116 4.50 21.65 -2.11
N SER A 117 3.84 20.50 -2.25
CA SER A 117 4.49 19.26 -2.67
C SER A 117 5.05 19.36 -4.09
N ASP A 118 4.30 19.96 -5.02
CA ASP A 118 4.74 20.18 -6.40
C ASP A 118 5.95 21.12 -6.47
N LEU A 119 5.96 22.21 -5.69
CA LEU A 119 7.10 23.12 -5.61
C LEU A 119 8.36 22.44 -5.05
N LEU A 120 8.22 21.65 -3.98
CA LEU A 120 9.34 20.92 -3.39
C LEU A 120 9.92 19.89 -4.36
N ASN A 121 9.07 19.19 -5.13
CA ASN A 121 9.52 18.27 -6.16
C ASN A 121 10.28 18.99 -7.28
N SER A 122 9.78 20.15 -7.73
CA SER A 122 10.44 20.93 -8.79
C SER A 122 11.83 21.42 -8.42
N MET A 123 12.07 21.74 -7.14
CA MET A 123 13.41 22.12 -6.65
C MET A 123 14.37 20.93 -6.61
N GLN A 124 13.87 19.73 -6.37
CA GLN A 124 14.71 18.55 -6.29
C GLN A 124 15.20 18.11 -7.68
N ASP A 125 14.41 18.36 -8.72
CA ASP A 125 14.77 18.05 -10.10
C ASP A 125 15.83 19.00 -10.69
N SER A 126 16.01 20.22 -10.13
CA SER A 126 16.99 21.19 -10.66
C SER A 126 18.44 20.91 -10.25
N ASP A 127 18.65 20.29 -9.09
CA ASP A 127 19.97 20.22 -8.45
C ASP A 127 20.84 19.08 -9.00
N ASP A 128 20.20 18.02 -9.49
CA ASP A 128 20.88 16.85 -10.05
C ASP A 128 21.51 17.10 -11.43
N SER A 129 21.19 18.22 -12.09
CA SER A 129 21.66 18.53 -13.44
C SER A 129 23.03 19.24 -13.52
N SER A 130 23.56 19.77 -12.40
CA SER A 130 24.72 20.69 -12.44
C SER A 130 26.03 20.18 -11.81
N SER A 131 26.03 19.00 -11.19
CA SER A 131 27.16 18.54 -10.36
C SER A 131 28.28 17.77 -11.10
N TYR A 132 28.18 17.56 -12.41
CA TYR A 132 29.18 16.79 -13.19
C TYR A 132 29.85 17.60 -14.30
N SER A 133 30.55 18.69 -13.98
CA SER A 133 31.54 19.28 -14.90
C SER A 133 32.53 20.20 -14.20
N SER A 134 33.39 19.64 -13.34
CA SER A 134 34.69 20.27 -13.04
C SER A 134 35.60 19.35 -12.23
N SER A 135 36.36 18.51 -12.94
CA SER A 135 37.62 17.98 -12.42
C SER A 135 38.69 18.07 -13.52
N THR A 136 39.65 18.93 -13.24
CA THR A 136 40.83 19.28 -14.04
C THR A 136 41.69 18.05 -14.33
N THR A 137 41.94 17.77 -15.60
CA THR A 137 42.84 16.70 -16.06
C THR A 137 44.30 17.14 -16.04
N ASN A 138 45.11 16.47 -15.22
CA ASN A 138 46.56 16.44 -15.38
C ASN A 138 46.92 15.47 -16.52
N THR A 139 47.58 15.98 -17.53
CA THR A 139 48.04 15.24 -18.71
C THR A 139 49.14 14.23 -18.36
N ARG A 140 48.86 12.92 -18.53
CA ARG A 140 49.89 11.90 -18.74
C ARG A 140 49.51 11.04 -19.94
N LYS A 141 50.24 11.22 -21.04
CA LYS A 141 50.16 10.42 -22.27
C LYS A 141 50.52 8.96 -21.96
N LEU A 142 49.55 8.06 -22.09
CA LEU A 142 49.79 6.65 -22.35
C LEU A 142 49.00 6.28 -23.61
N SER A 143 49.72 5.87 -24.65
CA SER A 143 49.13 5.37 -25.89
C SER A 143 48.62 3.95 -25.64
N ILE A 144 47.30 3.78 -25.68
CA ILE A 144 46.65 2.48 -25.81
C ILE A 144 45.88 2.51 -27.13
N GLN A 145 46.11 1.48 -27.95
CA GLN A 145 45.46 1.28 -29.24
C GLN A 145 43.93 1.20 -29.11
N PRO A 146 43.16 1.70 -30.09
CA PRO A 146 41.71 1.64 -30.04
C PRO A 146 41.20 0.21 -30.29
N TYR A 147 40.39 -0.31 -29.37
CA TYR A 147 39.52 -1.46 -29.62
C TYR A 147 38.40 -1.06 -30.59
N PRO A 148 37.83 -2.01 -31.36
CA PRO A 148 36.77 -1.74 -32.31
C PRO A 148 35.49 -1.40 -31.54
N THR A 149 34.99 -0.19 -31.76
CA THR A 149 33.67 0.25 -31.32
C THR A 149 32.61 -0.53 -32.10
N SER A 150 32.12 -1.61 -31.48
CA SER A 150 30.77 -2.11 -31.75
C SER A 150 29.79 -0.96 -31.60
N THR A 151 28.90 -0.84 -32.57
CA THR A 151 27.88 0.20 -32.72
C THR A 151 27.18 0.53 -31.40
N MET A 152 27.48 1.71 -30.84
CA MET A 152 26.63 2.33 -29.83
C MET A 152 25.27 2.64 -30.46
N ARG A 153 24.32 1.75 -30.23
CA ARG A 153 22.92 1.95 -30.58
C ARG A 153 22.36 2.98 -29.61
N ARG A 154 22.16 4.21 -30.11
CA ARG A 154 21.43 5.28 -29.40
C ARG A 154 20.15 4.71 -28.82
N SER A 155 19.82 5.08 -27.59
CA SER A 155 18.55 4.82 -26.92
C SER A 155 17.39 5.16 -27.85
N SER A 156 16.90 4.16 -28.57
CA SER A 156 15.72 4.27 -29.41
C SER A 156 14.55 4.47 -28.46
N THR A 157 13.82 5.58 -28.63
CA THR A 157 12.46 5.72 -28.11
C THR A 157 11.71 4.43 -28.47
N ILE A 158 11.45 3.59 -27.46
CA ILE A 158 10.77 2.31 -27.64
C ILE A 158 9.37 2.66 -28.15
N SER A 159 9.06 2.29 -29.39
CA SER A 159 7.69 2.42 -29.90
C SER A 159 6.82 1.43 -29.11
N MET A 160 5.69 1.90 -28.60
CA MET A 160 4.67 1.01 -28.00
C MET A 160 3.85 0.26 -29.06
N ASP A 161 4.19 0.40 -30.35
CA ASP A 161 3.57 -0.36 -31.42
C ASP A 161 3.88 -1.85 -31.27
N ASN A 162 2.85 -2.69 -31.49
CA ASN A 162 2.99 -4.13 -31.40
C ASN A 162 4.01 -4.65 -32.43
N SER A 163 5.13 -5.17 -31.93
CA SER A 163 6.14 -5.84 -32.73
C SER A 163 5.60 -7.18 -33.23
N ALA A 164 5.47 -7.29 -34.56
CA ALA A 164 4.99 -8.52 -35.21
C ALA A 164 5.97 -9.69 -34.99
N SER A 165 7.28 -9.43 -34.95
CA SER A 165 8.30 -10.45 -34.70
C SER A 165 8.27 -10.94 -33.25
N ALA A 166 8.14 -10.03 -32.27
CA ALA A 166 7.98 -10.40 -30.87
C ALA A 166 6.68 -11.19 -30.64
N THR A 167 5.58 -10.76 -31.26
CA THR A 167 4.30 -11.48 -31.19
C THR A 167 4.39 -12.87 -31.79
N ALA A 168 5.03 -13.02 -32.96
CA ALA A 168 5.22 -14.33 -33.58
C ALA A 168 6.03 -15.28 -32.68
N PHE A 169 7.09 -14.79 -32.05
CA PHE A 169 7.86 -15.55 -31.07
C PHE A 169 7.01 -15.97 -29.87
N MET A 170 6.28 -15.02 -29.29
CA MET A 170 5.41 -15.27 -28.13
C MET A 170 4.31 -16.31 -28.40
N GLN A 171 3.80 -16.39 -29.62
CA GLN A 171 2.83 -17.40 -30.01
C GLN A 171 3.42 -18.81 -30.06
N GLN A 172 4.74 -18.95 -30.20
CA GLN A 172 5.42 -20.24 -30.15
C GLN A 172 5.69 -20.70 -28.71
N ILE A 173 5.74 -19.77 -27.75
CA ILE A 173 5.99 -20.09 -26.33
C ILE A 173 4.87 -21.04 -25.83
N GLY A 174 5.27 -22.25 -25.43
CA GLY A 174 4.37 -23.31 -24.95
C GLY A 174 4.03 -24.39 -25.99
N TRP A 175 4.38 -24.19 -27.26
CA TRP A 175 4.12 -25.17 -28.33
C TRP A 175 5.39 -25.83 -28.86
N VAL A 176 6.54 -25.16 -28.73
CA VAL A 176 7.83 -25.63 -29.23
C VAL A 176 8.80 -25.95 -28.09
N SER A 177 9.78 -26.80 -28.37
CA SER A 177 10.82 -27.14 -27.39
C SER A 177 11.74 -25.94 -27.09
N PRO A 178 12.42 -25.91 -25.94
CA PRO A 178 13.41 -24.87 -25.63
C PRO A 178 14.47 -24.67 -26.72
N ALA A 179 14.97 -25.77 -27.30
CA ALA A 179 15.94 -25.70 -28.39
C ALA A 179 15.40 -25.00 -29.65
N SER A 180 14.11 -25.18 -29.96
CA SER A 180 13.45 -24.46 -31.05
C SER A 180 13.29 -22.97 -30.73
N LEU A 181 12.97 -22.60 -29.48
CA LEU A 181 12.91 -21.19 -29.07
C LEU A 181 14.28 -20.50 -29.24
N VAL A 182 15.38 -21.19 -28.90
CA VAL A 182 16.74 -20.68 -29.12
C VAL A 182 17.01 -20.43 -30.61
N GLN A 183 16.60 -21.34 -31.49
CA GLN A 183 16.73 -21.12 -32.95
C GLN A 183 15.92 -19.91 -33.42
N TYR A 184 14.71 -19.72 -32.89
CA TYR A 184 13.91 -18.54 -33.17
C TYR A 184 14.61 -17.27 -32.69
N LEU A 185 15.16 -17.23 -31.47
CA LEU A 185 15.90 -16.07 -30.96
C LEU A 185 17.09 -15.71 -31.86
N ASN A 186 17.81 -16.72 -32.34
CA ASN A 186 18.93 -16.52 -33.27
C ASN A 186 18.49 -16.03 -34.68
N SER A 187 17.19 -16.02 -35.00
CA SER A 187 16.69 -15.48 -36.27
C SER A 187 16.57 -13.95 -36.30
N GLY A 188 16.97 -13.26 -35.22
CA GLY A 188 16.97 -11.79 -35.15
C GLY A 188 15.62 -11.20 -34.71
N ILE A 189 14.96 -11.86 -33.75
CA ILE A 189 13.74 -11.33 -33.15
C ILE A 189 14.05 -10.02 -32.41
N GLU A 190 13.09 -9.11 -32.42
CA GLU A 190 13.16 -7.90 -31.60
C GLU A 190 12.92 -8.26 -30.12
N VAL A 191 14.01 -8.53 -29.38
CA VAL A 191 13.95 -9.00 -27.98
C VAL A 191 13.30 -8.03 -26.99
N ASN A 192 13.26 -6.74 -27.35
CA ASN A 192 12.64 -5.66 -26.60
C ASN A 192 11.30 -5.19 -27.21
N GLY A 193 10.85 -5.84 -28.28
CA GLY A 193 9.59 -5.52 -28.95
C GLY A 193 8.39 -5.91 -28.09
N MET A 194 7.44 -5.00 -27.94
CA MET A 194 6.20 -5.27 -27.21
C MET A 194 5.23 -6.06 -28.10
N GLY A 195 4.69 -7.18 -27.62
CA GLY A 195 3.84 -8.06 -28.42
C GLY A 195 2.73 -8.75 -27.65
N SER A 196 1.81 -9.40 -28.36
CA SER A 196 0.67 -10.11 -27.76
C SER A 196 1.04 -11.54 -27.35
N PHE A 197 0.85 -11.89 -26.08
CA PHE A 197 1.08 -13.24 -25.56
C PHE A 197 -0.25 -13.99 -25.35
N PRO A 198 -0.45 -15.19 -25.92
CA PRO A 198 -1.68 -15.96 -25.75
C PRO A 198 -2.01 -16.23 -24.28
N GLY A 199 -3.28 -16.04 -23.90
CA GLY A 199 -3.70 -16.15 -22.49
C GLY A 199 -3.39 -14.91 -21.65
N TYR A 200 -2.76 -13.88 -22.22
CA TYR A 200 -2.52 -12.58 -21.61
C TYR A 200 -3.20 -11.45 -22.41
N PRO A 201 -4.54 -11.42 -22.48
CA PRO A 201 -5.27 -10.70 -23.52
C PRO A 201 -5.31 -9.18 -23.37
N GLN A 202 -4.74 -8.60 -22.31
CA GLN A 202 -5.03 -7.21 -21.98
C GLN A 202 -3.91 -6.22 -22.35
N HIS A 203 -2.65 -6.66 -22.40
CA HIS A 203 -1.51 -5.74 -22.53
C HIS A 203 -0.37 -6.36 -23.33
N PRO A 204 0.26 -5.61 -24.25
CA PRO A 204 1.47 -6.08 -24.89
C PRO A 204 2.60 -6.17 -23.86
N ILE A 205 3.47 -7.17 -24.01
CA ILE A 205 4.59 -7.46 -23.10
C ILE A 205 5.86 -7.77 -23.92
N THR A 206 7.04 -7.77 -23.31
CA THR A 206 8.28 -8.16 -24.00
C THR A 206 8.45 -9.68 -24.06
N PRO A 207 9.24 -10.23 -24.99
CA PRO A 207 9.61 -11.65 -25.02
C PRO A 207 10.11 -12.17 -23.67
N LEU A 208 10.90 -11.37 -22.97
CA LEU A 208 11.41 -11.69 -21.64
C LEU A 208 10.28 -11.86 -20.61
N MET A 209 9.31 -10.94 -20.59
CA MET A 209 8.13 -11.05 -19.72
C MET A 209 7.29 -12.29 -20.06
N ALA A 210 7.11 -12.59 -21.34
CA ALA A 210 6.31 -13.73 -21.80
C ALA A 210 6.92 -15.07 -21.34
N ILE A 211 8.25 -15.23 -21.46
CA ILE A 211 8.96 -16.41 -20.97
C ILE A 211 8.82 -16.59 -19.46
N ILE A 212 8.89 -15.49 -18.70
CA ILE A 212 8.74 -15.53 -17.23
C ILE A 212 7.35 -16.02 -16.81
N ARG A 213 6.30 -15.54 -17.49
CA ARG A 213 4.91 -15.86 -17.13
C ARG A 213 4.41 -17.18 -17.71
N SER A 214 5.13 -17.75 -18.67
CA SER A 214 4.71 -18.99 -19.30
C SER A 214 4.82 -20.17 -18.33
N PRO A 215 3.72 -20.89 -18.05
CA PRO A 215 3.77 -22.09 -17.21
C PRO A 215 4.47 -23.27 -17.91
N PHE A 216 4.62 -23.20 -19.23
CA PHE A 216 5.16 -24.29 -20.06
C PHE A 216 6.68 -24.29 -20.14
N VAL A 217 7.33 -23.24 -19.65
CA VAL A 217 8.79 -23.12 -19.70
C VAL A 217 9.36 -23.08 -18.28
N SER A 218 9.05 -24.10 -17.50
CA SER A 218 9.54 -24.27 -16.13
C SER A 218 11.07 -24.36 -16.03
N GLU A 219 11.76 -24.67 -17.14
CA GLU A 219 13.23 -24.77 -17.23
C GLU A 219 13.85 -23.60 -18.03
N SER A 220 13.16 -22.45 -18.15
CA SER A 220 13.58 -21.34 -19.02
C SER A 220 14.78 -20.51 -18.55
N THR A 221 15.54 -20.94 -17.54
CA THR A 221 16.74 -20.20 -17.10
C THR A 221 17.68 -19.92 -18.27
N GLU A 222 17.93 -20.94 -19.12
CA GLU A 222 18.77 -20.81 -20.32
C GLU A 222 18.20 -19.82 -21.35
N ILE A 223 16.88 -19.76 -21.52
CA ILE A 223 16.23 -18.84 -22.46
C ILE A 223 16.25 -17.41 -21.93
N ILE A 224 16.08 -17.24 -20.61
CA ILE A 224 16.20 -15.94 -19.94
C ILE A 224 17.63 -15.43 -20.09
N GLU A 225 18.64 -16.27 -19.81
CA GLU A 225 20.05 -15.96 -20.03
C GLU A 225 20.31 -15.56 -21.48
N LEU A 226 19.86 -16.34 -22.46
CA LEU A 226 20.03 -16.02 -23.87
C LEU A 226 19.37 -14.70 -24.28
N LEU A 227 18.17 -14.40 -23.76
CA LEU A 227 17.50 -13.13 -24.02
C LEU A 227 18.32 -11.96 -23.45
N LEU A 228 18.83 -12.10 -22.22
CA LEU A 228 19.67 -11.08 -21.58
C LEU A 228 21.01 -10.91 -22.31
N ASP A 229 21.61 -11.99 -22.78
CA ASP A 229 22.83 -11.98 -23.62
C ASP A 229 22.58 -11.27 -24.97
N GLN A 230 21.35 -11.30 -25.47
CA GLN A 230 20.90 -10.55 -26.65
C GLN A 230 20.43 -9.12 -26.33
N GLU A 231 20.83 -8.56 -25.17
CA GLU A 231 20.49 -7.20 -24.73
C GLU A 231 18.98 -6.99 -24.51
N ALA A 232 18.24 -8.02 -24.11
CA ALA A 232 16.88 -7.84 -23.59
C ALA A 232 16.93 -7.01 -22.31
N ASP A 233 16.19 -5.90 -22.27
CA ASP A 233 16.16 -4.97 -21.15
C ASP A 233 15.11 -5.44 -20.12
N PRO A 234 15.54 -5.90 -18.92
CA PRO A 234 14.62 -6.36 -17.88
C PRO A 234 13.84 -5.21 -17.22
N CYS A 235 14.19 -3.95 -17.49
CA CYS A 235 13.59 -2.75 -16.95
C CYS A 235 12.47 -2.18 -17.82
N ILE A 236 12.28 -2.65 -19.06
CA ILE A 236 11.12 -2.27 -19.88
C ILE A 236 9.86 -2.61 -19.10
N ARG A 237 8.89 -1.68 -19.13
CA ARG A 237 7.62 -1.82 -18.43
C ARG A 237 6.48 -2.06 -19.41
N ASP A 238 5.57 -2.95 -19.03
CA ASP A 238 4.32 -3.12 -19.74
C ASP A 238 3.36 -1.94 -19.49
N SER A 239 2.18 -1.97 -20.10
CA SER A 239 1.18 -0.92 -19.89
C SER A 239 0.53 -0.93 -18.49
N GLN A 240 0.85 -1.91 -17.64
CA GLN A 240 0.53 -1.92 -16.20
C GLN A 240 1.64 -1.28 -15.35
N GLY A 241 2.75 -0.90 -15.99
CA GLY A 241 3.95 -0.39 -15.35
C GLY A 241 4.90 -1.46 -14.85
N LEU A 242 4.60 -2.76 -15.08
CA LEU A 242 5.36 -3.89 -14.57
C LEU A 242 6.55 -4.22 -15.46
N SER A 243 7.72 -4.37 -14.85
CA SER A 243 8.92 -4.82 -15.57
C SER A 243 9.06 -6.35 -15.60
N ALA A 244 9.99 -6.87 -16.41
CA ALA A 244 10.31 -8.30 -16.42
C ALA A 244 10.70 -8.79 -15.01
N TYR A 245 11.46 -7.98 -14.26
CA TYR A 245 11.78 -8.26 -12.87
C TYR A 245 10.53 -8.40 -11.98
N ALA A 246 9.57 -7.47 -12.09
CA ALA A 246 8.31 -7.54 -11.35
C ALA A 246 7.48 -8.77 -11.71
N HIS A 247 7.47 -9.18 -12.98
CA HIS A 247 6.84 -10.42 -13.41
C HIS A 247 7.52 -11.66 -12.81
N ALA A 248 8.84 -11.68 -12.68
CA ALA A 248 9.57 -12.83 -12.10
C ALA A 248 9.26 -12.98 -10.60
N ILE A 249 9.16 -11.86 -9.89
CA ILE A 249 8.68 -11.80 -8.51
C ILE A 249 7.24 -12.35 -8.44
N TYR A 250 6.31 -11.85 -9.26
CA TYR A 250 4.92 -12.32 -9.25
C TYR A 250 4.80 -13.82 -9.56
N ALA A 251 5.61 -14.31 -10.50
CA ALA A 251 5.67 -15.72 -10.86
C ALA A 251 6.44 -16.59 -9.85
N ARG A 252 6.97 -16.00 -8.76
CA ARG A 252 7.82 -16.65 -7.75
C ARG A 252 9.01 -17.41 -8.34
N ARG A 253 9.56 -16.90 -9.44
CA ARG A 253 10.69 -17.51 -10.17
C ARG A 253 12.01 -17.05 -9.60
N LYS A 254 12.47 -17.78 -8.58
CA LYS A 254 13.69 -17.48 -7.83
C LYS A 254 14.95 -17.46 -8.71
N ASP A 255 15.01 -18.36 -9.67
CA ASP A 255 16.01 -18.45 -10.73
C ASP A 255 16.08 -17.16 -11.58
N ALA A 256 14.93 -16.71 -12.11
CA ALA A 256 14.85 -15.51 -12.92
C ALA A 256 15.19 -14.24 -12.11
N VAL A 257 14.69 -14.14 -10.88
CA VAL A 257 15.02 -13.03 -9.98
C VAL A 257 16.51 -12.99 -9.68
N ARG A 258 17.15 -14.14 -9.44
CA ARG A 258 18.60 -14.23 -9.22
C ARG A 258 19.39 -13.78 -10.45
N LEU A 259 18.99 -14.21 -11.65
CA LEU A 259 19.61 -13.79 -12.90
C LEU A 259 19.49 -12.28 -13.09
N PHE A 260 18.30 -11.70 -12.92
CA PHE A 260 18.11 -10.27 -13.07
C PHE A 260 18.93 -9.47 -12.05
N ILE A 261 18.97 -9.88 -10.78
CA ILE A 261 19.83 -9.23 -9.78
C ILE A 261 21.30 -9.27 -10.25
N GLN A 262 21.78 -10.41 -10.74
CA GLN A 262 23.16 -10.52 -11.24
C GLN A 262 23.43 -9.62 -12.46
N THR A 263 22.51 -9.60 -13.43
CA THR A 263 22.62 -8.74 -14.62
C THR A 263 22.64 -7.27 -14.25
N LEU A 264 21.81 -6.87 -13.29
CA LEU A 264 21.73 -5.50 -12.80
C LEU A 264 22.99 -5.09 -12.04
N ILE A 265 23.56 -5.97 -11.21
CA ILE A 265 24.88 -5.77 -10.60
C ILE A 265 25.94 -5.56 -11.69
N ASN A 266 25.95 -6.40 -12.73
CA ASN A 266 26.92 -6.27 -13.82
C ASN A 266 26.77 -4.95 -14.58
N TYR A 267 25.54 -4.47 -14.80
CA TYR A 267 25.28 -3.17 -15.40
C TYR A 267 25.82 -2.02 -14.55
N GLU A 268 25.58 -2.05 -13.24
CA GLU A 268 26.13 -1.06 -12.31
C GLU A 268 27.67 -1.03 -12.35
N HIS A 269 28.32 -2.19 -12.32
CA HIS A 269 29.79 -2.29 -12.35
C HIS A 269 30.39 -1.86 -13.70
N SER A 270 29.70 -2.09 -14.81
CA SER A 270 30.19 -1.71 -16.13
C SER A 270 30.07 -0.20 -16.42
N GLY A 271 29.45 0.57 -15.51
CA GLY A 271 29.19 1.99 -15.72
C GLY A 271 28.28 2.24 -16.94
N PHE A 272 27.58 1.21 -17.40
CA PHE A 272 26.58 1.37 -18.45
C PHE A 272 25.56 2.36 -17.90
N PRO A 273 25.28 3.48 -18.59
CA PRO A 273 24.21 4.36 -18.19
C PRO A 273 22.93 3.56 -18.36
N THR A 274 22.46 2.95 -17.28
CA THR A 274 21.08 2.55 -17.10
C THR A 274 20.30 3.86 -17.06
N GLY A 275 20.18 4.53 -18.22
CA GLY A 275 19.90 5.96 -18.31
C GLY A 275 18.65 6.31 -17.54
N ASN A 276 18.78 7.02 -16.41
CA ASN A 276 17.68 7.28 -15.47
C ASN A 276 16.80 6.07 -15.09
N ALA A 277 17.21 4.84 -15.44
CA ALA A 277 16.91 3.62 -14.72
C ALA A 277 17.76 3.61 -13.43
N SER A 278 17.77 4.75 -12.71
CA SER A 278 17.39 4.73 -11.31
C SER A 278 16.23 3.75 -11.25
N MET A 279 16.56 2.57 -10.77
CA MET A 279 15.60 1.53 -10.50
C MET A 279 14.74 2.04 -9.35
N ASN A 280 13.80 2.91 -9.70
CA ASN A 280 12.40 2.66 -9.44
C ASN A 280 12.15 1.21 -9.91
N LEU A 281 12.67 0.22 -9.16
CA LEU A 281 11.90 -0.97 -8.86
C LEU A 281 10.51 -0.45 -8.69
N ASP A 282 9.63 -0.87 -9.58
CA ASP A 282 8.23 -0.50 -9.62
C ASP A 282 7.84 0.23 -8.33
N THR A 283 7.91 1.57 -8.32
CA THR A 283 7.64 2.34 -7.09
C THR A 283 6.21 2.06 -6.63
N THR A 284 5.40 1.55 -7.56
CA THR A 284 4.10 0.93 -7.38
C THR A 284 4.10 -0.30 -6.44
N TRP A 285 5.19 -1.06 -6.36
CA TRP A 285 5.30 -2.35 -5.67
C TRP A 285 6.27 -2.33 -4.49
N THR A 286 7.39 -1.61 -4.57
CA THR A 286 8.35 -1.51 -3.46
C THR A 286 8.43 -0.12 -2.87
N GLY A 287 7.96 0.91 -3.59
CA GLY A 287 8.05 2.30 -3.15
C GLY A 287 9.46 2.89 -3.14
N VAL A 288 10.47 2.19 -3.67
CA VAL A 288 11.90 2.52 -3.46
C VAL A 288 12.58 2.99 -4.74
N LYS A 289 13.36 4.07 -4.62
CA LYS A 289 14.18 4.63 -5.72
C LYS A 289 15.56 3.95 -5.85
N HIS A 290 15.98 3.18 -4.86
CA HIS A 290 17.31 2.58 -4.78
C HIS A 290 17.24 1.21 -4.06
N LEU A 291 17.66 0.14 -4.72
CA LEU A 291 17.90 -1.18 -4.11
C LEU A 291 19.41 -1.43 -4.08
N ARG A 292 19.93 -1.95 -2.96
CA ARG A 292 21.28 -2.56 -2.94
C ARG A 292 21.13 -3.98 -3.45
N TRP A 293 21.58 -4.22 -4.68
CA TRP A 293 21.43 -5.52 -5.34
C TRP A 293 22.12 -6.64 -4.59
N GLU A 294 23.20 -6.35 -3.86
CA GLU A 294 23.93 -7.30 -3.03
C GLU A 294 23.07 -7.80 -1.86
N ALA A 295 22.30 -6.91 -1.23
CA ALA A 295 21.40 -7.29 -0.14
C ALA A 295 20.24 -8.16 -0.66
N ALA A 296 19.66 -7.77 -1.79
CA ALA A 296 18.63 -8.57 -2.45
C ALA A 296 19.18 -9.95 -2.89
N GLN A 297 20.40 -9.99 -3.41
CA GLN A 297 21.09 -11.22 -3.78
C GLN A 297 21.33 -12.11 -2.56
N ALA A 298 21.78 -11.53 -1.44
CA ALA A 298 21.98 -12.25 -0.19
C ALA A 298 20.67 -12.85 0.34
N VAL A 299 19.58 -12.08 0.32
CA VAL A 299 18.23 -12.56 0.68
C VAL A 299 17.80 -13.73 -0.21
N VAL A 300 17.92 -13.59 -1.53
CA VAL A 300 17.52 -14.64 -2.49
C VAL A 300 18.39 -15.89 -2.30
N ASN A 301 19.69 -15.73 -2.09
CA ASN A 301 20.62 -16.86 -1.92
C ASN A 301 20.60 -17.48 -0.52
N ASN A 302 19.85 -16.90 0.42
CA ASN A 302 19.90 -17.25 1.84
C ASN A 302 21.32 -17.12 2.45
N ASP A 303 22.06 -16.10 2.02
CA ASP A 303 23.40 -15.78 2.49
C ASP A 303 23.33 -14.79 3.67
N MET A 304 22.97 -15.34 4.84
CA MET A 304 22.84 -14.56 6.07
C MET A 304 24.14 -13.87 6.52
N PRO A 305 25.34 -14.47 6.40
CA PRO A 305 26.59 -13.77 6.70
C PRO A 305 26.75 -12.47 5.90
N THR A 306 26.52 -12.52 4.58
CA THR A 306 26.59 -11.32 3.73
C THR A 306 25.49 -10.33 4.07
N LEU A 307 24.25 -10.80 4.26
CA LEU A 307 23.15 -9.92 4.65
C LEU A 307 23.42 -9.20 5.97
N ASN A 308 23.89 -9.91 7.00
CA ASN A 308 24.21 -9.34 8.31
C ASN A 308 25.38 -8.34 8.22
N SER A 309 26.40 -8.64 7.42
CA SER A 309 27.51 -7.70 7.15
C SER A 309 26.99 -6.40 6.54
N LEU A 310 26.09 -6.50 5.55
CA LEU A 310 25.47 -5.36 4.88
C LEU A 310 24.54 -4.56 5.81
N LEU A 311 23.83 -5.22 6.72
CA LEU A 311 22.99 -4.55 7.71
C LEU A 311 23.84 -3.80 8.75
N LEU A 312 24.97 -4.36 9.18
CA LEU A 312 25.86 -3.74 10.16
C LEU A 312 26.67 -2.55 9.61
N ASP A 313 26.80 -2.43 8.29
CA ASP A 313 27.46 -1.30 7.65
C ASP A 313 26.65 -0.01 7.88
N ALA A 314 27.12 0.83 8.82
CA ALA A 314 26.47 2.08 9.17
C ALA A 314 26.35 3.06 7.98
N SER A 315 27.18 2.94 6.95
CA SER A 315 27.04 3.73 5.72
C SER A 315 25.81 3.33 4.89
N ALA A 316 25.26 2.14 5.16
CA ALA A 316 24.08 1.58 4.50
C ALA A 316 22.75 1.96 5.18
N SER A 317 22.81 2.59 6.35
CA SER A 317 21.68 2.76 7.28
C SER A 317 20.54 3.66 6.78
N HIS A 318 20.74 4.51 5.77
CA HIS A 318 19.84 5.64 5.56
C HIS A 318 18.82 5.59 4.40
N THR A 319 18.87 4.69 3.41
CA THR A 319 17.87 4.84 2.32
C THR A 319 17.53 3.61 1.47
N ILE A 320 18.33 2.54 1.48
CA ILE A 320 18.36 1.62 0.32
C ILE A 320 18.08 0.15 0.69
N LEU A 321 18.40 -0.30 1.91
CA LEU A 321 18.07 -1.65 2.39
C LEU A 321 16.60 -1.80 2.80
N HIS A 322 15.97 -0.70 3.21
CA HIS A 322 14.78 -0.72 4.03
C HIS A 322 13.54 -1.28 3.34
N THR A 323 13.45 -1.21 2.00
CA THR A 323 12.11 -1.25 1.40
C THR A 323 11.78 -2.30 0.33
N ALA A 324 12.76 -3.04 -0.16
CA ALA A 324 12.50 -4.13 -1.10
C ALA A 324 13.05 -5.49 -0.64
N CYS A 325 13.99 -5.52 0.31
CA CYS A 325 14.56 -6.77 0.82
C CYS A 325 13.53 -7.57 1.64
N LEU A 326 12.69 -6.91 2.44
CA LEU A 326 11.68 -7.60 3.26
C LEU A 326 10.61 -8.31 2.40
N PRO A 327 9.98 -7.66 1.39
CA PRO A 327 9.10 -8.36 0.46
C PRO A 327 9.78 -9.53 -0.26
N LEU A 328 11.04 -9.41 -0.68
CA LEU A 328 11.79 -10.51 -1.30
C LEU A 328 12.03 -11.67 -0.32
N ALA A 329 12.41 -11.38 0.92
CA ALA A 329 12.63 -12.38 1.95
C ALA A 329 11.35 -13.16 2.24
N ILE A 330 10.22 -12.46 2.30
CA ILE A 330 8.88 -13.05 2.47
C ILE A 330 8.53 -13.93 1.27
N LEU A 331 8.61 -13.38 0.05
CA LEU A 331 8.26 -14.08 -1.18
C LEU A 331 9.02 -15.39 -1.39
N PHE A 332 10.30 -15.41 -1.01
CA PHE A 332 11.15 -16.59 -1.11
C PHE A 332 11.21 -17.42 0.18
N GLU A 333 10.30 -17.16 1.11
CA GLU A 333 10.14 -17.88 2.38
C GLU A 333 11.45 -17.98 3.19
N ASN A 334 12.28 -16.93 3.10
CA ASN A 334 13.54 -16.83 3.83
C ASN A 334 13.31 -16.22 5.22
N MET A 335 12.81 -17.05 6.14
CA MET A 335 12.49 -16.63 7.50
C MET A 335 13.68 -16.01 8.27
N PRO A 336 14.91 -16.56 8.22
CA PRO A 336 16.07 -15.92 8.86
C PRO A 336 16.35 -14.50 8.34
N ALA A 337 16.17 -14.27 7.04
CA ALA A 337 16.31 -12.92 6.49
C ALA A 337 15.18 -12.00 6.96
N VAL A 338 13.94 -12.47 7.03
CA VAL A 338 12.82 -11.70 7.58
C VAL A 338 13.12 -11.27 9.01
N GLU A 339 13.55 -12.18 9.89
CA GLU A 339 13.90 -11.88 11.28
C GLU A 339 15.04 -10.87 11.39
N ALA A 340 16.11 -11.05 10.60
CA ALA A 340 17.25 -10.12 10.61
C ALA A 340 16.87 -8.72 10.12
N LEU A 341 16.07 -8.63 9.05
CA LEU A 341 15.58 -7.38 8.48
C LEU A 341 14.67 -6.66 9.49
N LEU A 342 13.75 -7.39 10.13
CA LEU A 342 12.90 -6.85 11.19
C LEU A 342 13.75 -6.37 12.37
N ALA A 343 14.65 -7.21 12.90
CA ALA A 343 15.55 -6.89 14.02
C ALA A 343 16.42 -5.65 13.77
N TYR A 344 16.77 -5.39 12.50
CA TYR A 344 17.48 -4.17 12.09
C TYR A 344 16.63 -2.90 12.21
N GLY A 345 15.31 -3.04 12.35
CA GLY A 345 14.34 -1.94 12.46
C GLY A 345 13.61 -1.65 11.16
N ILE A 346 13.65 -2.56 10.17
CA ILE A 346 12.86 -2.38 8.94
C ILE A 346 11.38 -2.44 9.30
N ASN A 347 10.73 -1.30 9.09
CA ASN A 347 9.32 -1.14 9.38
C ASN A 347 8.48 -1.74 8.24
N ALA A 348 7.79 -2.84 8.52
CA ALA A 348 6.91 -3.50 7.55
C ALA A 348 5.80 -2.59 7.00
N PHE A 349 5.49 -1.45 7.64
CA PHE A 349 4.43 -0.51 7.26
C PHE A 349 4.86 0.63 6.36
N GLU A 350 6.07 1.15 6.53
CA GLU A 350 6.49 2.36 5.82
C GLU A 350 6.62 2.13 4.31
N LEU A 351 6.83 0.88 3.95
CA LEU A 351 6.92 0.36 2.59
C LEU A 351 5.74 0.75 1.68
N PHE A 352 4.54 0.96 2.24
CA PHE A 352 3.32 0.91 1.42
C PHE A 352 2.35 2.08 1.62
N ARG A 353 2.75 3.16 2.29
CA ARG A 353 1.89 4.35 2.45
C ARG A 353 1.54 5.07 1.13
N ARG A 354 2.12 4.68 -0.02
CA ARG A 354 2.06 5.47 -1.27
C ARG A 354 1.24 4.89 -2.42
N SER A 355 0.71 3.67 -2.34
CA SER A 355 -0.17 3.13 -3.40
C SER A 355 -1.55 2.77 -2.85
N PRO A 356 -2.65 3.38 -3.34
CA PRO A 356 -3.99 2.93 -2.99
C PRO A 356 -4.17 1.46 -3.40
N ALA A 357 -4.95 0.72 -2.62
CA ALA A 357 -5.27 -0.68 -2.88
C ALA A 357 -5.99 -0.81 -4.24
N HIS A 358 -5.24 -1.14 -5.28
CA HIS A 358 -5.79 -1.49 -6.59
C HIS A 358 -6.03 -3.00 -6.61
N SER A 359 -7.19 -3.44 -7.08
CA SER A 359 -7.58 -4.86 -7.10
C SER A 359 -6.62 -5.76 -7.90
N SER A 360 -5.88 -5.20 -8.87
CA SER A 360 -4.84 -5.92 -9.62
C SER A 360 -3.50 -6.03 -8.89
N ARG A 361 -3.35 -5.45 -7.69
CA ARG A 361 -2.12 -5.43 -6.91
C ARG A 361 -2.36 -6.08 -5.54
N PRO A 362 -2.43 -7.42 -5.46
CA PRO A 362 -2.74 -8.11 -4.21
C PRO A 362 -1.66 -7.96 -3.12
N PHE A 363 -0.47 -7.47 -3.47
CA PHE A 363 0.70 -7.39 -2.58
C PHE A 363 0.97 -5.96 -2.09
N THR A 364 0.04 -5.43 -1.31
CA THR A 364 0.13 -4.05 -0.80
C THR A 364 0.84 -3.94 0.55
N SER A 365 1.31 -5.04 1.13
CA SER A 365 2.08 -5.05 2.38
C SER A 365 2.87 -6.36 2.57
N PRO A 366 3.94 -6.38 3.39
CA PRO A 366 4.66 -7.61 3.73
C PRO A 366 3.71 -8.64 4.38
N MET A 367 2.80 -8.16 5.23
CA MET A 367 1.75 -8.96 5.84
C MET A 367 0.80 -9.59 4.79
N SER A 368 0.29 -8.80 3.83
CA SER A 368 -0.55 -9.33 2.75
C SER A 368 0.16 -10.40 1.92
N MET A 369 1.49 -10.26 1.77
CA MET A 369 2.29 -11.22 1.04
C MET A 369 2.51 -12.50 1.84
N ALA A 370 2.80 -12.41 3.15
CA ALA A 370 2.89 -13.57 4.05
C ALA A 370 1.57 -14.36 4.10
N ILE A 371 0.44 -13.64 4.14
CA ILE A 371 -0.91 -14.23 4.05
C ILE A 371 -1.11 -14.93 2.70
N TYR A 372 -0.76 -14.27 1.59
CA TYR A 372 -0.87 -14.88 0.25
C TYR A 372 -0.03 -16.15 0.11
N LEU A 373 1.15 -16.17 0.72
CA LEU A 373 2.03 -17.33 0.79
C LEU A 373 1.48 -18.45 1.67
N GLN A 374 0.43 -18.17 2.45
CA GLN A 374 -0.15 -19.10 3.41
C GLN A 374 0.88 -19.60 4.43
N ASN A 375 1.81 -18.74 4.83
CA ASN A 375 2.86 -19.07 5.79
C ASN A 375 2.53 -18.50 7.19
N PRO A 376 1.98 -19.31 8.12
CA PRO A 376 1.56 -18.83 9.44
C PRO A 376 2.74 -18.35 10.28
N GLY A 377 3.91 -19.00 10.21
CA GLY A 377 5.09 -18.57 10.97
C GLY A 377 5.58 -17.17 10.57
N MET A 378 5.45 -16.84 9.28
CA MET A 378 5.80 -15.52 8.76
C MET A 378 4.76 -14.46 9.15
N VAL A 379 3.48 -14.80 9.09
CA VAL A 379 2.39 -13.95 9.60
C VAL A 379 2.59 -13.66 11.08
N GLN A 380 2.89 -14.69 11.87
CA GLN A 380 3.15 -14.60 13.30
C GLN A 380 4.34 -13.69 13.60
N THR A 381 5.46 -13.89 12.91
CA THR A 381 6.66 -13.10 13.14
C THR A 381 6.44 -11.63 12.80
N LEU A 382 5.83 -11.34 11.65
CA LEU A 382 5.49 -9.97 11.26
C LEU A 382 4.52 -9.32 12.26
N LEU A 383 3.51 -10.06 12.74
CA LEU A 383 2.53 -9.55 13.69
C LEU A 383 3.16 -9.19 15.04
N PHE A 384 3.93 -10.11 15.63
CA PHE A 384 4.50 -9.89 16.96
C PHE A 384 5.61 -8.86 16.98
N TYR A 385 6.48 -8.83 15.96
CA TYR A 385 7.56 -7.85 15.89
C TYR A 385 7.02 -6.41 15.87
N ASP A 386 5.91 -6.17 15.18
CA ASP A 386 5.32 -4.84 15.09
C ASP A 386 4.44 -4.47 16.30
N LEU A 387 3.84 -5.46 16.99
CA LEU A 387 3.13 -5.23 18.25
C LEU A 387 4.09 -4.73 19.34
N GLU A 388 5.28 -5.31 19.42
CA GLU A 388 6.32 -4.90 20.38
C GLU A 388 6.81 -3.47 20.13
N THR A 389 6.93 -3.07 18.86
CA THR A 389 7.50 -1.79 18.49
C THR A 389 6.48 -0.65 18.40
N SER A 390 5.17 -0.92 18.37
CA SER A 390 4.18 0.13 18.13
C SER A 390 2.77 -0.08 18.73
N ALA A 391 2.59 0.39 19.97
CA ALA A 391 1.29 0.47 20.64
C ALA A 391 0.21 1.31 19.92
N ARG A 392 0.59 2.26 19.04
CA ARG A 392 -0.36 3.14 18.32
C ARG A 392 -0.78 2.66 16.92
N ARG A 393 -0.06 1.70 16.32
CA ARG A 393 -0.28 1.30 14.90
C ARG A 393 -1.15 0.06 14.71
N GLY A 394 -1.56 -0.62 15.79
CA GLY A 394 -2.48 -1.77 15.72
C GLY A 394 -3.75 -1.52 14.89
N ARG A 395 -4.31 -0.29 14.91
CA ARG A 395 -5.51 0.03 14.11
C ARG A 395 -5.28 0.07 12.60
N ILE A 396 -4.10 0.48 12.14
CA ILE A 396 -3.76 0.54 10.70
C ILE A 396 -3.49 -0.87 10.18
N TRP A 397 -2.83 -1.68 11.01
CA TRP A 397 -2.62 -3.12 10.85
C TRP A 397 -3.91 -3.85 10.46
N TYR A 398 -4.98 -3.70 11.25
CA TYR A 398 -6.23 -4.42 10.99
C TYR A 398 -6.88 -3.97 9.68
N ALA A 399 -6.85 -2.69 9.37
CA ALA A 399 -7.39 -2.19 8.11
C ALA A 399 -6.71 -2.81 6.87
N GLN A 400 -5.39 -3.02 6.94
CA GLN A 400 -4.63 -3.66 5.85
C GLN A 400 -4.83 -5.17 5.83
N LEU A 401 -4.78 -5.83 7.00
CA LEU A 401 -5.00 -7.27 7.14
C LEU A 401 -6.34 -7.70 6.51
N PHE A 402 -7.44 -7.03 6.89
CA PHE A 402 -8.78 -7.31 6.35
C PHE A 402 -8.92 -6.91 4.87
N ALA A 403 -8.27 -5.84 4.42
CA ALA A 403 -8.27 -5.49 3.00
C ALA A 403 -7.44 -6.48 2.15
N SER A 404 -6.44 -7.12 2.74
CA SER A 404 -5.53 -8.05 2.09
C SER A 404 -5.97 -9.51 2.10
N MET A 405 -7.04 -9.82 2.84
CA MET A 405 -7.60 -11.18 2.99
C MET A 405 -8.94 -11.29 2.27
N PRO A 406 -8.98 -11.43 0.94
CA PRO A 406 -10.11 -12.03 0.23
C PRO A 406 -10.65 -13.21 1.02
N ALA A 407 -11.97 -13.23 1.22
CA ALA A 407 -12.64 -14.33 1.89
C ALA A 407 -12.40 -15.71 1.23
N SER A 408 -11.84 -15.73 0.02
CA SER A 408 -11.42 -16.91 -0.72
C SER A 408 -10.08 -17.51 -0.26
N TYR A 409 -9.35 -16.91 0.68
CA TYR A 409 -8.10 -17.52 1.17
C TYR A 409 -8.40 -18.75 2.04
N PRO A 410 -7.79 -19.91 1.72
CA PRO A 410 -8.22 -21.18 2.27
C PRO A 410 -7.54 -21.58 3.58
N ASN A 411 -6.48 -20.89 4.04
CA ASN A 411 -5.71 -21.36 5.19
C ASN A 411 -6.44 -21.04 6.52
N PRO A 412 -7.06 -22.03 7.20
CA PRO A 412 -7.80 -21.80 8.43
C PRO A 412 -6.87 -21.42 9.58
N ASP A 413 -5.64 -21.96 9.63
CA ASP A 413 -4.69 -21.74 10.72
C ASP A 413 -4.28 -20.27 10.80
N ILE A 414 -4.08 -19.61 9.66
CA ILE A 414 -3.78 -18.17 9.60
C ILE A 414 -4.96 -17.35 10.10
N ILE A 415 -6.18 -17.77 9.77
CA ILE A 415 -7.40 -17.07 10.17
C ILE A 415 -7.63 -17.24 11.67
N GLU A 416 -7.48 -18.45 12.21
CA GLU A 416 -7.58 -18.73 13.63
C GLU A 416 -6.51 -17.96 14.41
N PHE A 417 -5.25 -18.03 13.97
CA PHE A 417 -4.14 -17.24 14.54
C PHE A 417 -4.48 -15.74 14.60
N ILE A 418 -4.93 -15.17 13.47
CA ILE A 418 -5.33 -13.77 13.41
C ILE A 418 -6.48 -13.47 14.37
N LEU A 419 -7.50 -14.31 14.43
CA LEU A 419 -8.65 -14.07 15.31
C LEU A 419 -8.28 -14.20 16.80
N ASP A 420 -7.20 -14.93 17.11
CA ASP A 420 -6.72 -15.14 18.47
C ASP A 420 -5.84 -14.00 18.97
N ASP A 421 -5.03 -13.43 18.09
CA ASP A 421 -4.06 -12.39 18.42
C ASP A 421 -4.54 -10.97 18.10
N VAL A 422 -5.65 -10.81 17.37
CA VAL A 422 -6.24 -9.51 17.03
C VAL A 422 -7.39 -9.15 17.99
N PRO A 423 -7.45 -7.91 18.52
CA PRO A 423 -8.61 -7.40 19.23
C PRO A 423 -9.89 -7.52 18.39
N LEU A 424 -10.72 -8.49 18.75
CA LEU A 424 -11.93 -8.86 18.00
C LEU A 424 -12.87 -7.68 17.74
N VAL A 425 -12.91 -6.69 18.64
CA VAL A 425 -13.71 -5.48 18.50
C VAL A 425 -13.33 -4.68 17.25
N GLU A 426 -12.03 -4.47 17.03
CA GLU A 426 -11.53 -3.67 15.92
C GLU A 426 -11.63 -4.44 14.60
N ALA A 427 -11.35 -5.75 14.64
CA ALA A 427 -11.60 -6.66 13.54
C ALA A 427 -13.06 -6.61 13.08
N PHE A 428 -13.99 -6.64 14.04
CA PHE A 428 -15.41 -6.74 13.75
C PHE A 428 -16.01 -5.42 13.23
N ASP A 429 -15.65 -4.26 13.80
CA ASP A 429 -16.06 -2.95 13.24
C ASP A 429 -15.53 -2.78 11.80
N ARG A 430 -14.32 -3.26 11.51
CA ARG A 430 -13.75 -3.16 10.17
C ARG A 430 -14.44 -4.08 9.17
N ALA A 431 -14.68 -5.33 9.54
CA ALA A 431 -15.42 -6.27 8.69
C ALA A 431 -16.81 -5.72 8.33
N ILE A 432 -17.50 -5.09 9.29
CA ILE A 432 -18.77 -4.37 9.05
C ILE A 432 -18.61 -3.23 8.04
N ARG A 433 -17.56 -2.40 8.15
CA ARG A 433 -17.32 -1.29 7.21
C ARG A 433 -16.99 -1.76 5.79
N CYS A 434 -16.33 -2.91 5.65
CA CYS A 434 -16.03 -3.51 4.37
C CYS A 434 -17.19 -4.36 3.81
N GLU A 435 -18.27 -4.53 4.58
CA GLU A 435 -19.41 -5.38 4.25
C GLU A 435 -19.01 -6.84 3.93
N ASP A 436 -17.91 -7.33 4.51
CA ASP A 436 -17.40 -8.69 4.26
C ASP A 436 -18.13 -9.71 5.13
N GLN A 437 -19.15 -10.34 4.54
CA GLN A 437 -20.03 -11.28 5.25
C GLN A 437 -19.30 -12.51 5.79
N ASN A 438 -18.27 -12.99 5.09
CA ASN A 438 -17.53 -14.19 5.49
C ASN A 438 -16.66 -13.90 6.72
N TRP A 439 -16.01 -12.75 6.75
CA TRP A 439 -15.25 -12.32 7.92
C TRP A 439 -16.15 -12.05 9.11
N ILE A 440 -17.28 -11.36 8.90
CA ILE A 440 -18.28 -11.12 9.94
C ILE A 440 -18.74 -12.45 10.53
N HIS A 441 -19.07 -13.45 9.71
CA HIS A 441 -19.46 -14.79 10.16
C HIS A 441 -18.38 -15.43 11.03
N ARG A 442 -17.13 -15.50 10.53
CA ARG A 442 -16.01 -16.13 11.25
C ARG A 442 -15.69 -15.45 12.58
N ILE A 443 -15.66 -14.11 12.60
CA ILE A 443 -15.41 -13.32 13.81
C ILE A 443 -16.50 -13.60 14.86
N ILE A 444 -17.77 -13.67 14.44
CA ILE A 444 -18.90 -13.98 15.33
C ILE A 444 -18.73 -15.36 15.95
N LEU A 445 -18.48 -16.39 15.14
CA LEU A 445 -18.29 -17.75 15.66
C LEU A 445 -17.11 -17.83 16.63
N ARG A 446 -15.97 -17.21 16.30
CA ARG A 446 -14.81 -17.22 17.19
C ARG A 446 -15.09 -16.50 18.50
N THR A 447 -15.79 -15.36 18.44
CA THR A 447 -16.18 -14.62 19.64
C THR A 447 -17.12 -15.47 20.52
N VAL A 448 -18.11 -16.15 19.93
CA VAL A 448 -18.97 -17.08 20.67
C VAL A 448 -18.16 -18.23 21.27
N SER A 449 -17.24 -18.84 20.52
CA SER A 449 -16.36 -19.90 21.02
C SER A 449 -15.57 -19.45 22.27
N LEU A 450 -14.94 -18.27 22.21
CA LEU A 450 -14.19 -17.72 23.34
C LEU A 450 -15.08 -17.40 24.55
N LEU A 451 -16.29 -16.91 24.31
CA LEU A 451 -17.26 -16.65 25.37
C LEU A 451 -17.84 -17.92 26.00
N LEU A 452 -17.77 -19.07 25.32
CA LEU A 452 -18.21 -20.36 25.83
C LEU A 452 -17.11 -21.10 26.61
N GLN A 453 -15.84 -20.83 26.32
CA GLN A 453 -14.73 -21.45 27.05
C GLN A 453 -14.78 -21.09 28.55
N PRO A 454 -14.52 -22.06 29.46
CA PRO A 454 -14.38 -21.78 30.88
C PRO A 454 -13.13 -20.89 31.07
N SER A 455 -13.30 -19.65 31.53
CA SER A 455 -12.17 -18.73 31.72
C SER A 455 -11.81 -18.59 33.20
N ASP A 456 -10.51 -18.66 33.48
CA ASP A 456 -9.93 -18.05 34.67
C ASP A 456 -9.81 -16.54 34.38
N ASP A 457 -10.89 -15.80 34.65
CA ASP A 457 -11.18 -14.44 34.16
C ASP A 457 -10.28 -13.32 34.75
N SER A 458 -9.02 -13.62 35.04
CA SER A 458 -8.04 -12.71 35.63
C SER A 458 -7.67 -11.51 34.73
N THR A 459 -7.86 -11.62 33.41
CA THR A 459 -7.42 -10.60 32.43
C THR A 459 -8.55 -9.68 31.94
N GLY A 460 -9.81 -9.93 32.31
CA GLY A 460 -10.96 -9.12 31.87
C GLY A 460 -11.27 -9.16 30.36
N SER A 461 -10.55 -9.98 29.59
CA SER A 461 -10.70 -10.13 28.13
C SER A 461 -12.10 -10.63 27.74
N ARG A 462 -12.68 -11.52 28.53
CA ARG A 462 -14.04 -12.05 28.31
C ARG A 462 -15.11 -10.97 28.40
N ASN A 463 -15.04 -10.08 29.39
CA ASN A 463 -15.99 -8.99 29.56
C ASN A 463 -15.90 -7.98 28.41
N MET A 464 -14.68 -7.69 27.92
CA MET A 464 -14.48 -6.86 26.74
C MET A 464 -15.02 -7.53 25.46
N ALA A 465 -14.76 -8.82 25.27
CA ALA A 465 -15.29 -9.59 24.15
C ALA A 465 -16.82 -9.64 24.17
N ALA A 466 -17.44 -9.86 25.32
CA ALA A 466 -18.90 -9.89 25.49
C ALA A 466 -19.53 -8.54 25.17
N ALA A 467 -18.97 -7.44 25.70
CA ALA A 467 -19.47 -6.09 25.45
C ALA A 467 -19.32 -5.68 23.97
N ALA A 468 -18.22 -6.05 23.34
CA ALA A 468 -17.99 -5.81 21.92
C ALA A 468 -18.92 -6.65 21.05
N PHE A 469 -19.09 -7.93 21.39
CA PHE A 469 -19.98 -8.84 20.72
C PHE A 469 -21.40 -8.30 20.71
N ALA A 470 -21.95 -7.95 21.87
CA ALA A 470 -23.31 -7.43 21.98
C ALA A 470 -23.55 -6.20 21.08
N ASN A 471 -22.64 -5.23 21.07
CA ASN A 471 -22.81 -4.00 20.30
C ASN A 471 -22.63 -4.21 18.79
N LEU A 472 -21.62 -4.96 18.39
CA LEU A 472 -21.25 -5.11 16.98
C LEU A 472 -22.08 -6.21 16.29
N PHE A 473 -22.48 -7.25 17.01
CA PHE A 473 -23.36 -8.30 16.51
C PHE A 473 -24.74 -7.74 16.18
N ASP A 474 -25.34 -6.96 17.10
CA ASP A 474 -26.61 -6.28 16.86
C ASP A 474 -26.53 -5.38 15.61
N ARG A 475 -25.42 -4.67 15.43
CA ARG A 475 -25.18 -3.83 14.25
C ARG A 475 -25.09 -4.67 12.97
N ALA A 476 -24.24 -5.70 12.93
CA ALA A 476 -24.07 -6.56 11.75
C ALA A 476 -25.38 -7.26 11.35
N TRP A 477 -26.13 -7.76 12.35
CA TRP A 477 -27.41 -8.44 12.15
C TRP A 477 -28.47 -7.49 11.56
N ASN A 478 -28.58 -6.28 12.10
CA ASN A 478 -29.55 -5.29 11.64
C ASN A 478 -29.20 -4.75 10.24
N LEU A 479 -27.92 -4.66 9.90
CA LEU A 479 -27.44 -4.32 8.55
C LEU A 479 -27.59 -5.47 7.54
N LYS A 480 -28.04 -6.66 7.96
CA LYS A 480 -28.15 -7.87 7.13
C LYS A 480 -26.81 -8.30 6.51
N LEU A 481 -25.70 -8.07 7.21
CA LEU A 481 -24.36 -8.44 6.77
C LEU A 481 -23.97 -9.88 7.14
N CYS A 482 -24.90 -10.65 7.70
CA CYS A 482 -24.70 -12.06 8.03
C CYS A 482 -25.75 -12.91 7.29
N ALA A 483 -25.34 -14.09 6.80
CA ALA A 483 -26.26 -15.12 6.34
C ALA A 483 -27.07 -15.64 7.54
N LYS A 484 -28.24 -15.03 7.76
CA LYS A 484 -29.00 -15.14 9.02
C LYS A 484 -29.31 -16.56 9.43
N LYS A 485 -29.52 -17.48 8.48
CA LYS A 485 -29.86 -18.87 8.77
C LYS A 485 -28.63 -19.70 9.14
N GLU A 486 -27.61 -19.72 8.29
CA GLU A 486 -26.40 -20.53 8.48
C GLU A 486 -25.67 -20.14 9.76
N LEU A 487 -25.43 -18.84 9.96
CA LEU A 487 -24.80 -18.32 11.17
C LEU A 487 -25.63 -18.63 12.42
N ALA A 488 -26.96 -18.50 12.36
CA ALA A 488 -27.82 -18.79 13.51
C ALA A 488 -27.80 -20.29 13.87
N VAL A 489 -27.85 -21.17 12.87
CA VAL A 489 -27.76 -22.62 13.08
C VAL A 489 -26.44 -22.98 13.76
N GLU A 490 -25.33 -22.42 13.30
CA GLU A 490 -24.01 -22.70 13.88
C GLU A 490 -23.86 -22.16 15.31
N ILE A 491 -24.30 -20.93 15.58
CA ILE A 491 -24.26 -20.36 16.93
C ILE A 491 -25.08 -21.20 17.91
N VAL A 492 -26.31 -21.57 17.54
CA VAL A 492 -27.17 -22.41 18.39
C VAL A 492 -26.50 -23.76 18.65
N ALA A 493 -26.00 -24.41 17.60
CA ALA A 493 -25.31 -25.69 17.72
C ALA A 493 -24.04 -25.62 18.59
N MET A 494 -23.28 -24.52 18.55
CA MET A 494 -22.11 -24.32 19.40
C MET A 494 -22.48 -24.23 20.87
N VAL A 495 -23.50 -23.43 21.21
CA VAL A 495 -23.92 -23.26 22.60
C VAL A 495 -24.51 -24.55 23.17
N GLU A 496 -25.35 -25.25 22.40
CA GLU A 496 -25.94 -26.52 22.80
C GLU A 496 -24.90 -27.63 23.00
N ARG A 497 -23.78 -27.58 22.28
CA ARG A 497 -22.69 -28.57 22.41
C ARG A 497 -21.80 -28.31 23.62
N GLU A 498 -21.41 -27.05 23.82
CA GLU A 498 -20.41 -26.67 24.82
C GLU A 498 -21.01 -26.45 26.22
N THR A 499 -22.33 -26.29 26.31
CA THR A 499 -23.01 -26.07 27.59
C THR A 499 -24.08 -27.12 27.82
N GLU A 500 -24.08 -27.76 28.99
CA GLU A 500 -25.23 -28.56 29.48
C GLU A 500 -26.47 -27.68 29.80
N ARG A 501 -26.47 -26.41 29.37
CA ARG A 501 -27.47 -25.39 29.71
C ARG A 501 -28.20 -24.95 28.45
N ASP A 502 -29.46 -24.58 28.62
CA ASP A 502 -30.30 -24.04 27.54
C ASP A 502 -29.65 -22.78 26.93
N PHE A 503 -29.65 -22.69 25.60
CA PHE A 503 -29.17 -21.53 24.83
C PHE A 503 -29.70 -20.20 25.40
N THR A 504 -30.96 -20.19 25.80
CA THR A 504 -31.65 -19.03 26.37
C THR A 504 -31.01 -18.56 27.68
N PHE A 505 -30.53 -19.51 28.48
CA PHE A 505 -29.86 -19.25 29.76
C PHE A 505 -28.45 -18.71 29.57
N VAL A 506 -27.69 -19.24 28.61
CA VAL A 506 -26.31 -18.79 28.30
C VAL A 506 -26.30 -17.44 27.58
N ALA A 507 -27.30 -17.21 26.71
CA ALA A 507 -27.39 -15.98 25.96
C ALA A 507 -27.88 -14.78 26.79
N CYS A 508 -28.89 -14.99 27.66
CA CYS A 508 -29.45 -13.92 28.51
C CYS A 508 -28.79 -13.82 29.90
N GLY A 509 -28.17 -14.89 30.40
CA GLY A 509 -27.62 -14.99 31.76
C GLY A 509 -26.28 -14.29 31.99
N GLY A 510 -25.82 -13.47 31.04
CA GLY A 510 -24.61 -12.65 31.15
C GLY A 510 -23.37 -13.19 30.45
N THR A 511 -23.37 -14.45 29.98
CA THR A 511 -22.19 -15.05 29.33
C THR A 511 -21.96 -14.51 27.91
N LEU A 512 -23.00 -14.42 27.08
CA LEU A 512 -22.91 -13.81 25.75
C LEU A 512 -23.34 -12.33 25.72
N GLY A 513 -24.06 -11.88 26.75
CA GLY A 513 -24.53 -10.49 26.86
C GLY A 513 -25.52 -10.05 25.77
N ILE A 514 -26.15 -10.99 25.07
CA ILE A 514 -27.07 -10.69 23.97
C ILE A 514 -28.47 -10.43 24.53
N SER A 515 -29.20 -9.47 23.94
CA SER A 515 -30.56 -9.16 24.39
C SER A 515 -31.51 -10.36 24.16
N PRO A 516 -32.53 -10.57 25.03
CA PRO A 516 -33.53 -11.62 24.83
C PRO A 516 -34.21 -11.57 23.46
N LYS A 517 -34.45 -10.35 22.95
CA LYS A 517 -35.02 -10.14 21.61
C LYS A 517 -34.11 -10.68 20.49
N MET A 518 -32.81 -10.69 20.68
CA MET A 518 -31.86 -11.22 19.70
C MET A 518 -31.75 -12.75 19.80
N VAL A 519 -31.88 -13.30 21.01
CA VAL A 519 -32.02 -14.76 21.21
C VAL A 519 -33.22 -15.28 20.42
N ASP A 520 -34.38 -14.65 20.57
CA ASP A 520 -35.59 -15.01 19.80
C ASP A 520 -35.34 -14.94 18.29
N LYS A 521 -34.67 -13.88 17.81
CA LYS A 521 -34.32 -13.73 16.40
C LYS A 521 -33.41 -14.85 15.90
N LEU A 522 -32.42 -15.26 16.70
CA LEU A 522 -31.51 -16.34 16.35
C LEU A 522 -32.23 -17.68 16.30
N THR A 523 -33.07 -17.99 17.29
CA THR A 523 -33.84 -19.23 17.33
C THR A 523 -34.82 -19.32 16.16
N ILE A 524 -35.53 -18.22 15.85
CA ILE A 524 -36.42 -18.14 14.69
C ILE A 524 -35.64 -18.38 13.39
N ALA A 525 -34.52 -17.66 13.20
CA ALA A 525 -33.69 -17.80 12.01
C ALA A 525 -33.10 -19.21 11.85
N ALA A 526 -32.64 -19.84 12.94
CA ALA A 526 -32.11 -21.20 12.94
C ALA A 526 -33.19 -22.24 12.57
N SER A 527 -34.44 -22.03 13.01
CA SER A 527 -35.58 -22.88 12.65
C SER A 527 -36.04 -22.74 11.20
N GLY A 528 -35.47 -21.79 10.45
CA GLY A 528 -35.84 -21.50 9.05
C GLY A 528 -37.22 -20.85 8.89
N ARG A 529 -37.74 -20.22 9.94
CA ARG A 529 -39.04 -19.52 9.96
C ARG A 529 -38.93 -18.05 9.61
#